data_AF-A0A345ZPW1-F1
#
_entry.id   AF-A0A345ZPW1-F1
#
_cell.length_a   1.000
_cell.length_b   1.000
_cell.length_c   1.000
_cell.angle_alpha   90.00
_cell.angle_beta   90.00
_cell.angle_gamma   90.00
#
_symmetry.space_group_name_H-M   'P 1'
#
loop_
_entity.id
_entity.type
_entity.pdbx_description
1 polymer ?
#
loop_
_entity_poly.entity_id
_entity_poly.type
_entity_poly.pdbx_seq_one_letter_code
_entity_poly.pdbx_strand_id
1 'polypeptide(L)' 'GMKTLLSAKRVGPTGKAYGLDMTDEMLALARENQRKAGVENVEFLKGDIESIPLPDASADVIISNCVINL' A
#
# COMPACT_ATOMS: atom_id res chain seq x y z
N GLY A 1 5.81 0.35 -0.05
CA GLY A 1 6.39 -0.89 0.52
C GLY A 1 6.37 -0.93 2.03
N MET A 2 7.45 -0.49 2.71
CA MET A 2 7.64 -0.68 4.16
C MET A 2 6.55 -0.04 5.03
N LYS A 3 6.14 1.20 4.73
CA LYS A 3 5.06 1.89 5.48
C LYS A 3 3.73 1.14 5.39
N THR A 4 3.39 0.62 4.22
CA THR A 4 2.19 -0.20 4.00
C THR A 4 2.17 -1.42 4.92
N LEU A 5 3.30 -2.13 5.04
CA LEU A 5 3.41 -3.30 5.90
C LEU A 5 3.28 -2.95 7.40
N LEU A 6 3.83 -1.81 7.82
CA LEU A 6 3.66 -1.31 9.19
C LEU A 6 2.20 -0.92 9.47
N SER A 7 1.57 -0.20 8.53
CA SER A 7 0.16 0.17 8.64
C SER A 7 -0.74 -1.06 8.74
N ALA A 8 -0.50 -2.10 7.95
CA ALA A 8 -1.24 -3.35 7.98
C ALA A 8 -1.23 -4.04 9.37
N LYS A 9 -0.06 -4.04 10.01
CA LYS A 9 0.05 -4.53 11.40
C LYS A 9 -0.72 -3.63 12.37
N ARG A 10 -0.72 -2.31 12.15
CA ARG A 10 -1.33 -1.34 13.04
C ARG A 10 -2.85 -1.32 12.99
N VAL A 11 -3.45 -1.53 11.82
CA VAL A 11 -4.91 -1.61 11.64
C VAL A 11 -5.51 -2.93 12.14
N GLY A 12 -4.66 -3.90 12.52
CA GLY A 12 -5.08 -5.18 13.05
C GLY A 12 -5.64 -6.13 11.99
N PRO A 13 -6.07 -7.34 12.39
CA PRO A 13 -6.44 -8.41 11.45
C PRO A 13 -7.73 -8.13 10.66
N THR A 14 -8.61 -7.27 11.16
CA THR A 14 -9.85 -6.87 10.47
C THR A 14 -9.66 -5.65 9.55
N GLY A 15 -8.53 -4.95 9.69
CA GLY A 15 -8.19 -3.82 8.83
C GLY A 15 -7.39 -4.26 7.61
N LYS A 16 -7.33 -3.39 6.60
CA LYS A 16 -6.59 -3.60 5.36
C LYS A 16 -5.72 -2.40 5.04
N ALA A 17 -4.53 -2.64 4.48
CA ALA A 17 -3.67 -1.58 3.97
C ALA A 17 -3.42 -1.75 2.47
N TYR A 18 -3.49 -0.64 1.74
CA TYR A 18 -3.15 -0.58 0.33
C TYR A 18 -1.80 0.13 0.14
N GLY A 19 -0.97 -0.40 -0.76
CA GLY A 19 0.23 0.28 -1.23
C GLY A 19 0.10 0.55 -2.72
N LEU A 20 0.27 1.80 -3.14
CA LEU A 20 0.23 2.20 -4.55
C LEU A 20 1.64 2.54 -5.02
N ASP A 21 2.02 2.06 -6.20
CA ASP A 21 3.25 2.46 -6.90
C ASP A 21 3.03 2.29 -8.41
N MET A 22 3.71 3.08 -9.23
CA MET A 22 3.60 3.01 -10.70
C MET A 22 4.54 1.97 -11.32
N THR A 23 5.61 1.60 -10.62
CA THR A 23 6.68 0.77 -11.19
C THR A 23 6.53 -0.70 -10.78
N ASP A 24 6.71 -1.61 -11.74
CA ASP A 24 6.66 -3.05 -11.47
C ASP A 24 7.77 -3.50 -10.51
N GLU A 25 8.94 -2.85 -10.58
CA GLU A 25 10.09 -3.14 -9.71
C GLU A 25 9.77 -2.89 -8.24
N MET A 26 9.22 -1.72 -7.91
CA MET A 26 8.86 -1.39 -6.54
C MET A 26 7.74 -2.27 -6.00
N LEU A 27 6.78 -2.64 -6.85
CA LEU A 27 5.71 -3.58 -6.49
C LEU A 27 6.25 -4.98 -6.24
N ALA A 28 7.17 -5.47 -7.07
CA ALA A 28 7.82 -6.76 -6.87
C ALA A 28 8.58 -6.79 -5.53
N LEU A 29 9.38 -5.74 -5.26
CA LEU A 29 10.08 -5.59 -3.99
C LEU A 29 9.12 -5.54 -2.79
N ALA A 30 8.01 -4.81 -2.93
CA ALA A 30 7.00 -4.69 -1.87
C ALA A 30 6.31 -6.02 -1.55
N ARG A 31 5.96 -6.80 -2.58
CA ARG A 31 5.35 -8.14 -2.45
C ARG A 31 6.32 -9.15 -1.83
N GLU A 32 7.61 -9.10 -2.18
CA GLU A 32 8.60 -9.96 -1.54
C GLU A 32 8.77 -9.61 -0.06
N ASN A 33 8.76 -8.33 0.29
CA ASN A 33 8.78 -7.90 1.70
C ASN A 33 7.51 -8.32 2.45
N GLN A 34 6.35 -8.28 1.80
CA GLN A 34 5.10 -8.80 2.37
C GLN A 34 5.22 -10.28 2.70
N ARG A 35 5.71 -11.09 1.76
CA ARG A 35 5.92 -12.53 1.93
C ARG A 35 6.89 -12.82 3.08
N LYS A 36 8.02 -12.12 3.14
CA LYS A 36 9.00 -12.25 4.23
C LYS A 36 8.42 -11.85 5.59
N ALA A 37 7.54 -10.85 5.62
CA ALA A 37 6.94 -10.35 6.85
C ALA A 37 5.73 -11.17 7.35
N GLY A 38 5.20 -12.10 6.53
CA GLY A 38 4.02 -12.90 6.86
C GLY A 38 2.75 -12.05 7.05
N VAL A 39 2.63 -10.95 6.31
CA VAL A 39 1.49 -10.02 6.42
C VAL A 39 0.51 -10.27 5.29
N GLU A 40 -0.72 -10.65 5.62
CA GLU A 40 -1.73 -11.05 4.64
C GLU A 40 -2.73 -9.94 4.30
N ASN A 41 -2.97 -9.00 5.22
CA ASN A 41 -3.94 -7.91 5.05
C ASN A 41 -3.38 -6.70 4.29
N VAL A 42 -2.55 -6.95 3.28
CA VAL A 42 -1.94 -5.94 2.40
C VAL A 42 -2.22 -6.26 0.95
N GLU A 43 -2.60 -5.22 0.20
CA GLU A 43 -2.71 -5.28 -1.25
C GLU A 43 -1.86 -4.18 -1.91
N PHE A 44 -0.98 -4.59 -2.82
CA PHE A 44 -0.21 -3.65 -3.64
C PHE A 44 -0.88 -3.47 -5.00
N LEU A 45 -1.13 -2.22 -5.35
CA LEU A 45 -1.82 -1.78 -6.56
C LEU A 45 -0.82 -1.07 -7.47
N LYS A 46 -0.92 -1.35 -8.78
CA LYS A 46 -0.19 -0.59 -9.80
C LYS A 46 -1.04 0.60 -10.25
N GLY A 47 -0.50 1.79 -10.19
CA GLY A 47 -1.18 2.99 -10.66
C GLY A 47 -0.46 4.28 -10.31
N ASP A 48 -1.00 5.38 -10.81
CA ASP A 48 -0.57 6.73 -10.51
C ASP A 48 -1.37 7.29 -9.31
N ILE A 49 -0.77 8.17 -8.53
CA ILE A 49 -1.44 8.86 -7.41
C ILE A 49 -2.59 9.75 -7.89
N GLU A 50 -2.55 10.24 -9.14
CA GLU A 50 -3.62 11.02 -9.76
C GLU A 50 -4.79 10.15 -10.25
N SER A 51 -4.59 8.83 -10.36
CA SER A 51 -5.57 7.87 -10.87
C SER A 51 -5.52 6.56 -10.08
N ILE A 52 -5.86 6.65 -8.80
CA ILE A 52 -5.84 5.51 -7.86
C ILE A 52 -6.90 4.49 -8.29
N PRO A 53 -6.55 3.20 -8.49
CA PRO A 53 -7.48 2.15 -8.90
C PRO A 53 -8.27 1.60 -7.71
N LEU A 54 -8.95 2.49 -6.98
CA LEU A 54 -9.83 2.14 -5.88
C LEU A 54 -11.19 2.84 -6.05
N PRO A 55 -12.29 2.23 -5.58
CA PRO A 55 -13.59 2.88 -5.57
C PRO A 55 -13.60 4.12 -4.66
N ASP A 56 -14.56 5.00 -4.88
CA ASP A 56 -14.82 6.13 -3.99
C ASP A 56 -15.09 5.65 -2.55
N ALA A 57 -14.69 6.46 -1.57
CA ALA A 57 -14.88 6.22 -0.14
C ALA A 57 -14.36 4.85 0.37
N SER A 58 -13.33 4.30 -0.27
CA SER A 58 -12.79 2.98 0.08
C SER A 58 -11.70 2.98 1.17
N ALA A 59 -11.30 4.15 1.68
CA ALA A 59 -10.20 4.27 2.64
C ALA A 59 -10.54 5.28 3.75
N ASP A 60 -10.34 4.86 5.00
CA ASP A 60 -10.57 5.71 6.18
C ASP A 60 -9.43 6.70 6.42
N VAL A 61 -8.20 6.34 6.02
CA VAL A 61 -6.98 7.11 6.26
C VAL A 61 -6.04 7.01 5.06
N ILE A 62 -5.52 8.16 4.62
CA ILE A 62 -4.49 8.25 3.58
C ILE A 62 -3.16 8.64 4.22
N ILE A 63 -2.10 7.88 3.91
CA ILE A 63 -0.74 8.15 4.38
C ILE A 63 0.16 8.35 3.17
N SER A 64 0.80 9.50 3.12
CA SER A 64 1.79 9.85 2.10
C SER A 64 3.02 10.44 2.77
N ASN A 65 4.20 10.23 2.18
CA ASN A 65 5.42 10.89 2.63
C ASN A 65 6.27 11.23 1.42
N CYS A 66 6.45 12.54 1.20
CA CYS A 66 7.30 13.11 0.15
C CYS A 66 6.92 12.76 -1.30
N VAL A 67 5.68 12.32 -1.57
CA VAL A 67 5.19 12.11 -2.95
C VAL A 67 4.20 13.19 -3.42
N ILE A 68 3.64 14.02 -2.54
CA ILE A 68 2.68 15.10 -2.88
C ILE A 68 3.42 16.42 -3.23
N ASN A 69 4.68 16.34 -3.66
CA ASN A 69 5.46 17.51 -4.08
C ASN A 69 6.13 17.27 -5.45
N LEU A 70 5.44 16.50 -6.28
CA LEU A 70 5.79 16.19 -7.67
C LEU A 70 4.81 16.91 -8.59
#